data_AF-A0A1G8XKY7-F1
#
_entry.id   AF-A0A1G8XKY7-F1
#
_cell.length_a   1.000
_cell.length_b   1.000
_cell.length_c   1.000
_cell.angle_alpha   90.00
_cell.angle_beta   90.00
_cell.angle_gamma   90.00
#
_symmetry.space_group_name_H-M   'P 1'
#
loop_
_entity.id
_entity.type
_entity.pdbx_description
1 polymer ?
#
loop_
_entity_poly.entity_id
_entity_poly.type
_entity_poly.pdbx_seq_one_letter_code
_entity_poly.pdbx_strand_id
1 'polypeptide(L)'
;MEYGNINWILAFACLVAGSGLGAMGYHLAGSGASRRQRLRRQLAERERELTQLRERLGEHFTEVTSLVNRLQRESQALEQRLAEDAAALGEPIPSSGQGLNVAEDDAATPPVPTPRDYADGSGGTLSEDFGLKPNAENATEPQPPRY
;
A
#
# COMPACT_ATOMS: atom_id res chain seq x y z
N MET A 1 29.37 20.21 -68.58
CA MET A 1 28.34 21.00 -67.85
C MET A 1 27.40 20.15 -66.98
N GLU A 2 27.51 18.82 -66.97
CA GLU A 2 26.52 17.96 -66.27
C GLU A 2 26.70 17.87 -64.75
N TYR A 3 27.92 18.06 -64.22
CA TYR A 3 28.20 17.95 -62.78
C TYR A 3 27.48 19.00 -61.91
N GLY A 4 27.23 20.20 -62.44
CA GLY A 4 26.51 21.26 -61.71
C GLY A 4 25.05 20.93 -61.48
N ASN A 5 24.40 20.30 -62.47
CA ASN A 5 23.00 19.89 -62.38
C ASN A 5 22.83 18.75 -61.36
N ILE A 6 23.75 17.78 -61.36
CA ILE A 6 23.74 16.66 -60.41
C ILE A 6 23.91 17.13 -58.96
N ASN A 7 24.80 18.10 -58.70
CA ASN A 7 25.03 18.57 -57.34
C ASN A 7 23.81 19.30 -56.76
N TRP A 8 23.15 20.13 -57.56
CA TRP A 8 21.95 20.85 -57.10
C TRP A 8 20.73 19.91 -56.96
N ILE A 9 20.57 18.93 -57.86
CA ILE A 9 19.55 17.88 -57.74
C ILE A 9 19.77 17.05 -56.47
N LEU A 10 21.02 16.67 -56.17
CA LEU A 10 21.35 15.93 -54.95
C LEU A 10 21.07 16.76 -53.70
N ALA A 11 21.42 18.06 -53.70
CA ALA A 11 21.12 18.97 -52.60
C ALA A 11 19.61 19.07 -52.34
N PHE A 12 18.80 19.19 -53.41
CA PHE A 12 17.34 19.24 -53.29
C PHE A 12 16.76 17.90 -52.82
N ALA A 13 17.26 16.78 -53.35
CA ALA A 13 16.83 15.44 -52.96
C ALA A 13 17.14 15.16 -51.47
N CYS A 14 18.34 15.51 -50.99
CA CYS A 14 18.70 15.39 -49.58
C CYS A 14 17.87 16.31 -48.68
N LEU A 15 17.54 17.52 -49.14
CA LEU A 15 16.70 18.45 -48.38
C LEU A 15 15.26 17.90 -48.22
N VAL A 16 14.69 17.37 -49.30
CA VAL A 16 13.35 16.76 -49.26
C VAL A 16 13.34 15.50 -48.40
N ALA A 17 14.33 14.61 -48.58
CA ALA A 17 14.46 13.39 -47.79
C ALA A 17 14.70 13.69 -46.29
N GLY A 18 15.56 14.66 -46.00
CA GLY A 18 15.86 15.11 -44.65
C GLY A 18 14.68 15.80 -43.98
N SER A 19 13.93 16.61 -44.72
CA SER A 19 12.72 17.27 -44.19
C SER A 19 11.63 16.25 -43.82
N GLY A 20 11.47 15.19 -44.61
CA GLY A 20 10.54 14.10 -44.30
C GLY A 20 10.92 13.39 -42.99
N LEU A 21 12.19 12.98 -42.86
CA LEU A 21 12.69 12.34 -41.63
C LEU A 21 12.64 13.28 -40.42
N GLY A 22 12.98 14.55 -40.60
CA GLY A 22 12.94 15.56 -39.54
C GLY A 22 11.54 15.81 -39.02
N ALA A 23 10.55 15.97 -39.91
CA ALA A 23 9.15 16.14 -39.54
C ALA A 23 8.58 14.91 -38.82
N MET A 24 8.91 13.72 -39.33
CA MET A 24 8.50 12.44 -38.72
C MET A 24 9.11 12.28 -37.31
N GLY A 25 10.40 12.59 -37.16
CA GLY A 25 11.10 12.56 -35.87
C GLY A 25 10.56 13.59 -34.87
N TYR A 26 10.27 14.81 -35.33
CA TYR A 26 9.69 15.87 -34.49
C TYR A 26 8.26 15.54 -34.07
N HIS A 27 7.46 14.93 -34.94
CA HIS A 27 6.12 14.48 -34.62
C HIS A 27 6.12 13.40 -33.51
N LEU A 28 7.07 12.46 -33.57
CA LEU A 28 7.25 11.43 -32.54
C LEU A 28 7.84 11.99 -31.23
N ALA A 29 8.77 12.95 -31.32
CA ALA A 29 9.32 13.63 -30.15
C ALA A 29 8.29 14.55 -29.46
N GLY A 30 7.43 15.20 -30.25
CA GLY A 30 6.32 16.04 -29.79
C GLY A 30 5.23 15.22 -29.09
N SER A 31 4.90 14.04 -29.62
CA SER A 31 4.00 13.12 -28.91
C SER A 31 4.61 12.64 -27.58
N GLY A 32 5.92 12.38 -27.54
CA GLY A 32 6.66 12.07 -26.31
C GLY A 32 6.79 13.24 -25.31
N ALA A 33 6.72 14.50 -25.76
CA ALA A 33 6.80 15.66 -24.88
C ALA A 33 5.59 15.76 -23.94
N SER A 34 4.39 15.45 -24.45
CA SER A 34 3.17 15.40 -23.64
C SER A 34 3.23 14.33 -22.54
N ARG A 35 3.84 13.17 -22.83
CA ARG A 35 4.09 12.10 -21.85
C ARG A 35 5.06 12.55 -20.75
N ARG A 36 6.15 13.23 -21.11
CA ARG A 36 7.09 13.83 -20.14
C ARG A 36 6.42 14.87 -19.24
N GLN A 37 5.52 15.68 -19.79
CA GLN A 37 4.77 16.66 -19.00
C GLN A 37 3.76 16.00 -18.04
N ARG A 38 3.11 14.90 -18.45
CA ARG A 38 2.26 14.10 -17.55
C ARG A 38 3.06 13.48 -16.40
N LEU A 39 4.24 12.92 -16.69
CA LEU A 39 5.13 12.38 -15.65
C LEU A 39 5.56 13.45 -14.64
N ARG A 40 5.92 14.65 -15.13
CA ARG A 40 6.24 15.78 -14.24
C ARG A 40 5.06 16.20 -13.36
N ARG A 41 3.83 16.19 -13.90
CA ARG A 41 2.62 16.47 -13.11
C ARG A 41 2.37 15.42 -12.04
N GLN A 42 2.50 14.13 -12.40
CA GLN A 42 2.36 13.02 -11.47
C GLN A 42 3.40 13.09 -10.34
N LEU A 43 4.65 13.44 -10.64
CA LEU A 43 5.68 13.65 -9.61
C LEU A 43 5.28 14.79 -8.66
N ALA A 44 4.83 15.92 -9.21
CA ALA A 44 4.39 17.06 -8.38
C ALA A 44 3.12 16.75 -7.55
N GLU A 45 2.24 15.87 -8.02
CA GLU A 45 1.09 15.38 -7.26
C GLU A 45 1.52 14.44 -6.14
N ARG A 46 2.41 13.47 -6.43
CA ARG A 46 2.95 12.54 -5.42
C ARG A 46 3.77 13.23 -4.35
N GLU A 47 4.54 14.26 -4.70
CA GLU A 47 5.31 15.04 -3.75
C GLU A 47 4.39 15.82 -2.79
N ARG A 48 3.25 16.31 -3.29
CA ARG A 48 2.21 16.90 -2.43
C ARG A 48 1.56 15.86 -1.51
N GLU A 49 1.23 14.69 -2.03
CA GLU A 49 0.66 13.59 -1.22
C GLU A 49 1.63 13.17 -0.10
N LEU A 50 2.93 13.02 -0.40
CA LEU A 50 3.95 12.69 0.60
C LEU A 50 4.11 13.78 1.66
N THR A 51 4.02 15.05 1.26
CA THR A 51 4.10 16.18 2.21
C THR A 51 2.90 16.15 3.16
N GLN A 52 1.70 15.94 2.65
CA GLN A 52 0.49 15.82 3.48
C GLN A 52 0.54 14.59 4.40
N LEU A 53 1.07 13.46 3.92
CA LEU A 53 1.24 12.27 4.73
C LEU A 53 2.24 12.51 5.87
N ARG A 54 3.36 13.18 5.56
CA ARG A 54 4.38 13.56 6.54
C ARG A 54 3.81 14.51 7.59
N GLU A 55 2.98 15.47 7.19
CA GLU A 55 2.35 16.42 8.10
C GLU A 55 1.34 15.72 9.03
N ARG A 56 0.49 14.84 8.48
CA ARG A 56 -0.41 13.99 9.29
C ARG A 56 0.35 13.08 10.24
N LEU A 57 1.45 12.47 9.80
CA LEU A 57 2.29 11.64 10.67
C LEU A 57 2.94 12.47 11.78
N GLY A 58 3.38 13.70 11.49
CA GLY A 58 3.93 14.61 12.52
C GLY A 58 2.95 14.90 13.65
N GLU A 59 1.67 15.11 13.32
CA GLU A 59 0.61 15.29 14.31
C GLU A 59 0.42 14.02 15.15
N HIS A 60 0.32 12.84 14.51
CA HIS A 60 0.20 11.56 15.21
C HIS A 60 1.43 11.22 16.04
N PHE A 61 2.65 11.56 15.61
CA PHE A 61 3.86 11.37 16.42
C PHE A 61 3.86 12.25 17.67
N THR A 62 3.32 13.47 17.58
CA THR A 62 3.18 14.36 18.74
C THR A 62 2.17 13.78 19.74
N GLU A 63 1.05 13.29 19.25
CA GLU A 63 0.03 12.61 20.06
C GLU A 63 0.59 11.33 20.69
N VAL A 64 1.23 10.45 19.92
CA VAL A 64 1.83 9.19 20.40
C VAL A 64 2.93 9.47 21.41
N THR A 65 3.78 10.48 21.20
CA THR A 65 4.81 10.86 22.19
C THR A 65 4.15 11.32 23.49
N SER A 66 3.01 12.01 23.42
CA SER A 66 2.23 12.38 24.60
C SER A 66 1.61 11.18 25.33
N LEU A 67 1.15 10.15 24.59
CA LEU A 67 0.64 8.90 25.17
C LEU A 67 1.77 8.08 25.79
N VAL A 68 2.89 7.91 25.09
CA VAL A 68 4.08 7.20 25.59
C VAL A 68 4.60 7.85 26.87
N ASN A 69 4.65 9.18 26.93
CA ASN A 69 5.09 9.89 28.13
C ASN A 69 4.08 9.73 29.30
N ARG A 70 2.78 9.63 29.01
CA ARG A 70 1.76 9.29 30.02
C ARG A 70 1.92 7.86 30.52
N LEU A 71 2.10 6.89 29.62
CA LEU A 71 2.32 5.49 29.96
C LEU A 71 3.60 5.29 30.76
N GLN A 72 4.67 6.01 30.43
CA GLN A 72 5.92 5.97 31.21
C GLN A 72 5.70 6.49 32.64
N ARG A 73 4.94 7.59 32.81
CA ARG A 73 4.58 8.10 34.14
C ARG A 73 3.67 7.14 34.90
N GLU A 74 2.70 6.52 34.24
CA GLU A 74 1.81 5.52 34.83
C GLU A 74 2.58 4.26 35.25
N SER A 75 3.54 3.80 34.44
CA SER A 75 4.44 2.69 34.79
C SER A 75 5.28 3.01 36.03
N GLN A 76 5.86 4.21 36.12
CA GLN A 76 6.62 4.63 37.30
C GLN A 76 5.76 4.76 38.55
N ALA A 77 4.54 5.29 38.42
CA ALA A 77 3.59 5.39 39.52
C ALA A 77 3.13 4.01 40.00
N LEU A 78 2.95 3.05 39.09
CA LEU A 78 2.62 1.68 39.42
C LEU A 78 3.78 0.97 40.13
N GLU A 79 5.01 1.17 39.68
CA GLU A 79 6.21 0.68 40.39
C GLU A 79 6.30 1.24 41.81
N GLN A 80 6.07 2.55 41.99
CA GLN A 80 6.07 3.17 43.33
C GLN A 80 4.98 2.57 44.22
N ARG A 81 3.77 2.38 43.68
CA ARG A 81 2.66 1.74 44.42
C ARG A 81 2.94 0.29 44.74
N LEU A 82 3.54 -0.45 43.82
CA LEU A 82 3.95 -1.83 44.08
C LEU A 82 5.04 -1.89 45.15
N ALA A 83 5.99 -0.94 45.16
CA ALA A 83 7.03 -0.86 46.17
C ALA A 83 6.45 -0.47 47.54
N GLU A 84 5.51 0.47 47.58
CA GLU A 84 4.78 0.86 48.80
C GLU A 84 3.90 -0.27 49.32
N ASP A 85 3.12 -0.94 48.46
CA ASP A 85 2.27 -2.07 48.82
C ASP A 85 3.12 -3.28 49.24
N ALA A 86 4.25 -3.56 48.58
CA ALA A 86 5.17 -4.63 48.99
C ALA A 86 5.85 -4.33 50.32
N ALA A 87 6.22 -3.07 50.59
CA ALA A 87 6.76 -2.65 51.88
C ALA A 87 5.70 -2.72 52.98
N ALA A 88 4.43 -2.45 52.66
CA ALA A 88 3.30 -2.57 53.58
C ALA A 88 2.87 -4.03 53.85
N LEU A 89 2.98 -4.91 52.84
CA LEU A 89 2.57 -6.31 52.91
C LEU A 89 3.69 -7.26 53.36
N GLY A 90 4.96 -6.84 53.31
CA GLY A 90 6.09 -7.60 53.85
C GLY A 90 6.38 -8.94 53.16
N GLU A 91 5.82 -9.17 51.95
CA GLU A 91 6.13 -10.35 51.15
C GLU A 91 7.10 -10.03 50.00
N PRO A 92 8.19 -10.82 49.83
CA PRO A 92 9.12 -10.64 48.72
C PRO A 92 8.44 -11.04 47.40
N ILE A 93 8.29 -10.09 46.49
CA ILE A 93 7.74 -10.34 45.15
C ILE A 93 8.62 -11.37 44.43
N PRO A 94 8.09 -12.51 43.95
CA PRO A 94 8.82 -13.34 43.00
C PRO A 94 8.92 -12.55 41.70
N SER A 95 10.15 -12.14 41.38
CA SER A 95 10.54 -11.56 40.10
C SER A 95 9.94 -12.37 38.95
N SER A 96 8.80 -11.91 38.41
CA SER A 96 8.19 -12.44 37.18
C SER A 96 9.01 -11.96 35.97
N GLY A 97 10.27 -12.39 35.94
CA GLY A 97 11.10 -12.47 34.74
C GLY A 97 11.01 -13.86 34.13
N GLN A 98 9.86 -14.52 34.22
CA GLN A 98 9.63 -15.78 33.52
C GLN A 98 9.35 -15.43 32.05
N GLY A 99 10.44 -15.28 31.29
CA GLY A 99 10.38 -15.31 29.84
C GLY A 99 9.50 -16.47 29.40
N LEU A 100 8.66 -16.21 28.38
CA LEU A 100 7.87 -17.21 27.67
C LEU A 100 8.78 -18.40 27.32
N ASN A 101 8.81 -19.40 28.20
CA ASN A 101 9.26 -20.72 27.85
C ASN A 101 8.07 -21.33 27.12
N VAL A 102 8.10 -21.21 25.80
CA VAL A 102 7.28 -22.04 24.92
C VAL A 102 7.75 -23.46 25.18
N ALA A 103 7.00 -24.18 26.02
CA ALA A 103 7.14 -25.60 26.17
C ALA A 103 6.80 -26.22 24.81
N GLU A 104 7.82 -26.78 24.16
CA GLU A 104 7.68 -27.65 23.01
C GLU A 104 7.07 -28.97 23.52
N ASP A 105 5.73 -29.01 23.62
CA ASP A 105 4.98 -30.21 23.95
C ASP A 105 4.68 -30.97 22.66
N ASP A 106 5.58 -31.90 22.37
CA ASP A 106 5.54 -32.85 21.27
C ASP A 106 4.56 -33.98 21.62
N ALA A 107 3.25 -33.73 21.47
CA ALA A 107 2.24 -34.77 21.23
C ALA A 107 0.85 -34.16 20.95
N ALA A 108 0.35 -34.39 19.73
CA ALA A 108 -1.09 -34.31 19.36
C ALA A 108 -1.78 -32.92 19.47
N THR A 109 -1.10 -31.84 19.07
CA THR A 109 -1.77 -30.55 18.81
C THR A 109 -2.31 -30.53 17.37
N PRO A 110 -3.62 -30.26 17.12
CA PRO A 110 -4.11 -30.07 15.76
C PRO A 110 -3.34 -28.92 15.10
N PRO A 111 -3.02 -29.00 13.79
CA PRO A 111 -2.14 -28.04 13.14
C PRO A 111 -2.64 -26.63 13.38
N VAL A 112 -1.81 -25.80 14.03
CA VAL A 112 -2.09 -24.37 14.20
C VAL A 112 -2.30 -23.81 12.79
N PRO A 113 -3.49 -23.27 12.46
CA PRO A 113 -3.73 -22.77 11.12
C PRO A 113 -2.75 -21.63 10.84
N THR A 114 -2.13 -21.67 9.66
CA THR A 114 -1.27 -20.58 9.21
C THR A 114 -2.06 -19.26 9.25
N PRO A 115 -1.42 -18.14 9.62
CA PRO A 115 -2.08 -16.84 9.64
C PRO A 115 -2.80 -16.59 8.33
N ARG A 116 -4.10 -16.31 8.41
CA ARG A 116 -4.94 -16.16 7.23
C ARG A 116 -4.57 -14.85 6.52
N ASP A 117 -4.21 -14.95 5.24
CA ASP A 117 -3.96 -13.78 4.41
C ASP A 117 -5.31 -13.18 3.97
N TYR A 118 -5.66 -12.01 4.52
CA TYR A 118 -6.92 -11.32 4.24
C TYR A 118 -6.85 -10.47 2.96
N ALA A 119 -5.72 -10.47 2.24
CA ALA A 119 -5.54 -9.72 1.00
C ALA A 119 -5.87 -10.55 -0.26
N ASP A 120 -6.11 -11.87 -0.13
CA ASP A 120 -6.41 -12.76 -1.26
C ASP A 120 -7.84 -12.56 -1.85
N GLY A 121 -8.62 -11.63 -1.29
CA GLY A 121 -9.98 -11.33 -1.73
C GLY A 121 -11.00 -12.43 -1.37
N SER A 122 -10.60 -13.45 -0.60
CA SER A 122 -11.49 -14.53 -0.16
C SER A 122 -12.43 -14.06 0.95
N GLY A 123 -13.47 -13.32 0.57
CA GLY A 123 -14.69 -13.18 1.37
C GLY A 123 -14.49 -12.59 2.78
N GLY A 124 -13.70 -11.51 2.89
CA GLY A 124 -13.63 -10.73 4.12
C GLY A 124 -14.91 -9.93 4.37
N THR A 125 -15.05 -9.30 5.54
CA THR A 125 -16.21 -8.45 5.88
C THR A 125 -16.42 -7.25 4.95
N LEU A 126 -15.46 -6.99 4.06
CA LEU A 126 -15.48 -5.94 3.03
C LEU A 126 -15.73 -6.48 1.61
N SER A 127 -15.88 -7.79 1.41
CA SER A 127 -16.28 -8.31 0.10
C SER A 127 -17.74 -7.97 -0.16
N GLU A 128 -18.05 -7.58 -1.39
CA GLU A 128 -19.39 -7.21 -1.85
C GLU A 128 -20.43 -8.33 -1.65
N ASP A 129 -20.01 -9.59 -1.56
CA ASP A 129 -20.86 -10.74 -1.30
C ASP A 129 -21.07 -11.05 0.20
N PHE A 130 -20.41 -10.31 1.09
CA PHE A 130 -20.49 -10.56 2.53
C PHE A 130 -21.89 -10.22 3.07
N GLY A 131 -22.65 -11.25 3.43
CA GLY A 131 -24.04 -11.12 3.89
C GLY A 131 -25.10 -11.27 2.78
N LEU A 132 -24.70 -11.46 1.53
CA LEU A 132 -25.61 -11.80 0.44
C LEU A 132 -25.69 -13.33 0.33
N LYS A 133 -26.78 -13.91 0.86
CA LYS A 133 -27.07 -15.34 0.60
C LYS A 133 -27.41 -15.48 -0.88
N PRO A 134 -26.67 -16.25 -1.69
CA PRO A 134 -27.10 -16.56 -3.04
C PRO A 134 -28.41 -17.32 -2.92
N ASN A 135 -29.48 -16.76 -3.48
CA ASN A 135 -30.76 -17.43 -3.54
C ASN A 135 -30.56 -18.66 -4.45
N ALA A 136 -30.43 -19.83 -3.85
CA ALA A 136 -30.35 -21.11 -4.53
C ALA A 136 -31.75 -21.47 -5.08
N GLU A 137 -32.27 -20.66 -5.99
CA GLU A 137 -33.53 -20.90 -6.70
C GLU A 137 -33.48 -20.22 -8.07
N ASN A 138 -32.60 -20.72 -8.93
CA ASN A 138 -32.78 -20.67 -10.38
C ASN A 138 -32.38 -22.04 -10.95
N ALA A 139 -33.13 -23.07 -10.56
CA ALA A 139 -33.19 -24.36 -11.24
C ALA A 139 -34.50 -25.08 -10.91
N THR A 140 -35.66 -24.45 -11.19
CA THR A 140 -36.91 -25.09 -11.62
C THR A 140 -37.92 -23.96 -11.90
N GLU A 141 -38.22 -23.71 -13.17
CA GLU A 141 -39.32 -22.83 -13.58
C GLU A 141 -40.66 -23.38 -13.08
N PRO A 142 -41.50 -22.59 -12.38
CA PRO A 142 -42.87 -23.01 -12.07
C PRO A 142 -43.77 -22.81 -13.31
N GLN A 143 -44.30 -23.91 -13.85
CA GLN A 143 -45.28 -23.89 -14.95
C GLN A 143 -46.60 -23.22 -14.52
N PRO A 144 -47.26 -22.45 -15.42
CA PRO A 144 -48.52 -21.80 -15.10
C PRO A 144 -49.70 -22.81 -15.06
N PRO A 145 -50.71 -22.57 -14.20
CA PRO A 145 -51.81 -23.50 -13.99
C PRO A 145 -52.70 -23.61 -15.23
N ARG A 146 -52.96 -24.86 -15.66
CA ARG A 146 -54.02 -25.20 -16.63
C ARG A 146 -55.35 -25.29 -15.89
N TYR A 147 -56.29 -24.46 -16.29
CA TYR A 147 -57.72 -24.60 -15.97
C TYR A 147 -58.32 -25.79 -16.71
#